data_AF-V4SSI0-F1
#
_entry.id   AF-V4SSI0-F1
#
_cell.length_a   1.000
_cell.length_b   1.000
_cell.length_c   1.000
_cell.angle_alpha   90.00
_cell.angle_beta   90.00
_cell.angle_gamma   90.00
#
_symmetry.space_group_name_H-M   'P 1'
#
loop_
_entity.id
_entity.type
_entity.pdbx_description
1 polymer ?
#
loop_
_entity_poly.entity_id
_entity_poly.type
_entity_poly.pdbx_seq_one_letter_code
_entity_poly.pdbx_strand_id
1 'polypeptide(L)'
;MWGLYARWLKSKGDLTMCSEALLKQVRSYQGSDLWKDRDRFKRFSYASLELCKVYMEISSSSGSRRELFAAEMHLKNVLKQAKGFSDMEEFRDLQACLDEVKTKLQSGPVAT
;
A
#
# COMPACT_ATOMS: atom_id res chain seq x y z
N MET A 1 -10.92 -10.23 -9.25
CA MET A 1 -11.28 -9.21 -10.25
C MET A 1 -10.51 -7.90 -10.05
N TRP A 2 -10.54 -7.29 -8.86
CA TRP A 2 -9.94 -5.96 -8.62
C TRP A 2 -8.45 -5.82 -8.98
N GLY A 3 -7.59 -6.79 -8.66
CA GLY A 3 -6.16 -6.70 -8.99
C GLY A 3 -5.85 -6.71 -10.49
N LEU A 4 -6.63 -7.44 -11.29
CA LEU A 4 -6.51 -7.39 -12.76
C LEU A 4 -6.96 -6.03 -13.30
N TYR A 5 -8.08 -5.53 -12.77
CA TYR A 5 -8.60 -4.22 -13.17
C TYR A 5 -7.64 -3.08 -12.80
N ALA A 6 -7.03 -3.13 -11.61
CA ALA A 6 -6.00 -2.19 -11.20
C ALA A 6 -4.78 -2.18 -12.13
N ARG A 7 -4.29 -3.36 -12.55
CA ARG A 7 -3.20 -3.45 -13.53
C ARG A 7 -3.56 -2.85 -14.88
N TRP A 8 -4.80 -3.10 -15.34
CA TRP A 8 -5.29 -2.48 -16.57
C TRP A 8 -5.37 -0.95 -16.45
N LEU A 9 -5.92 -0.41 -15.36
CA LEU A 9 -5.97 1.03 -15.10
C LEU A 9 -4.57 1.64 -15.04
N LYS A 10 -3.62 0.98 -14.37
CA LYS A 10 -2.22 1.39 -14.33
C LYS A 10 -1.61 1.48 -15.73
N SER A 11 -1.88 0.49 -16.59
CA SER A 11 -1.41 0.50 -17.99
C SER A 11 -2.01 1.64 -18.84
N LYS A 12 -3.14 2.21 -18.40
CA LYS A 12 -3.77 3.40 -19.02
C LYS A 12 -3.29 4.73 -18.42
N GLY A 13 -2.45 4.69 -17.39
CA GLY A 13 -2.00 5.87 -16.66
C GLY A 13 -3.05 6.44 -15.69
N ASP A 14 -4.19 5.78 -15.50
CA ASP A 14 -5.22 6.21 -14.55
C ASP A 14 -4.87 5.73 -13.13
N LEU A 15 -3.89 6.41 -12.52
CA LEU A 15 -3.36 6.07 -11.20
C LEU A 15 -4.42 6.27 -10.10
N THR A 16 -5.31 7.26 -10.24
CA THR A 16 -6.38 7.50 -9.27
C THR A 16 -7.33 6.31 -9.21
N MET A 17 -7.90 5.90 -10.35
CA MET A 17 -8.77 4.72 -10.39
C MET A 17 -8.02 3.44 -10.05
N CYS A 18 -6.75 3.32 -10.45
CA CYS A 18 -5.90 2.20 -10.06
C CYS A 18 -5.83 2.06 -8.53
N SER A 19 -5.61 3.18 -7.82
CA SER A 19 -5.58 3.20 -6.35
C SER A 19 -6.93 2.80 -5.73
N GLU A 20 -8.05 3.21 -6.32
CA GLU A 20 -9.38 2.80 -5.85
C GLU A 20 -9.62 1.30 -6.02
N ALA A 21 -9.20 0.74 -7.17
CA ALA A 21 -9.31 -0.69 -7.43
C ALA A 21 -8.43 -1.51 -6.47
N LEU A 22 -7.20 -1.07 -6.21
CA LEU A 22 -6.30 -1.69 -5.24
C LEU A 22 -6.86 -1.60 -3.82
N LEU A 23 -7.44 -0.46 -3.43
CA LEU A 23 -8.09 -0.31 -2.14
C LEU A 23 -9.26 -1.29 -1.95
N LYS A 24 -10.08 -1.49 -3.00
CA LYS A 24 -11.14 -2.51 -3.00
C LYS A 24 -10.56 -3.93 -2.87
N GLN A 25 -9.43 -4.21 -3.52
CA GLN A 25 -8.73 -5.49 -3.37
C GLN A 25 -8.23 -5.71 -1.94
N VAL A 26 -7.54 -4.74 -1.36
CA VAL A 26 -7.05 -4.79 0.04
C VAL A 26 -8.22 -5.06 0.99
N ARG A 27 -9.32 -4.31 0.85
CA ARG A 27 -10.52 -4.49 1.67
C ARG A 27 -11.16 -5.86 1.50
N SER A 28 -11.11 -6.46 0.30
CA SER A 28 -11.65 -7.82 0.09
C SER A 28 -10.90 -8.91 0.86
N TYR A 29 -9.67 -8.64 1.30
CA TYR A 29 -8.89 -9.55 2.14
C TYR A 29 -9.05 -9.26 3.64
N GLN A 30 -9.63 -8.11 4.02
CA GLN A 30 -9.87 -7.76 5.43
C GLN A 30 -11.02 -8.59 5.98
N GLY A 31 -10.70 -9.56 6.84
CA GLY A 31 -11.65 -10.44 7.51
C GLY A 31 -11.04 -11.05 8.78
N SER A 32 -11.86 -11.74 9.58
CA SER A 32 -11.47 -12.28 10.90
C SER A 32 -10.21 -13.14 10.87
N ASP A 33 -9.98 -13.83 9.75
CA ASP A 33 -8.90 -14.83 9.64
C ASP A 33 -7.60 -14.22 9.10
N LEU A 34 -7.62 -12.99 8.59
CA LEU A 34 -6.45 -12.34 7.99
C LEU A 34 -5.24 -12.37 8.94
N TRP A 35 -5.47 -12.12 10.22
CA TRP A 35 -4.41 -12.00 11.22
C TRP A 35 -3.97 -13.34 11.83
N LYS A 36 -4.49 -14.46 11.33
CA LYS A 36 -4.21 -15.82 11.81
C LYS A 36 -3.76 -16.77 10.70
N ASP A 37 -3.91 -16.37 9.44
CA ASP A 37 -3.63 -17.17 8.25
C ASP A 37 -2.49 -16.52 7.45
N ARG A 38 -1.36 -17.23 7.35
CA ARG A 38 -0.13 -16.75 6.69
C ARG A 38 -0.34 -16.53 5.18
N ASP A 39 -1.11 -17.38 4.51
CA ASP A 39 -1.35 -17.26 3.07
C ASP A 39 -2.28 -16.10 2.75
N ARG A 40 -3.28 -15.86 3.61
CA ARG A 40 -4.12 -14.66 3.51
C ARG A 40 -3.33 -13.40 3.78
N PHE A 41 -2.50 -13.40 4.82
CA PHE A 41 -1.61 -12.28 5.11
C PHE A 41 -0.70 -11.98 3.92
N LYS A 42 -0.09 -13.00 3.30
CA LYS A 42 0.75 -12.83 2.11
C LYS A 42 0.03 -12.11 0.96
N ARG A 43 -1.20 -12.53 0.63
CA ARG A 43 -2.00 -11.89 -0.44
C ARG A 43 -2.42 -10.46 -0.08
N PHE A 44 -2.78 -10.23 1.19
CA PHE A 44 -3.12 -8.92 1.71
C PHE A 44 -1.93 -7.96 1.68
N SER A 45 -0.75 -8.42 2.10
CA SER A 45 0.49 -7.65 2.11
C SER A 45 0.90 -7.26 0.70
N TYR A 46 0.83 -8.19 -0.26
CA TYR A 46 1.10 -7.89 -1.66
C TYR A 46 0.17 -6.79 -2.21
N ALA A 47 -1.15 -6.92 -1.99
CA ALA A 47 -2.10 -5.90 -2.44
C ALA A 47 -1.88 -4.54 -1.74
N SER A 48 -1.49 -4.55 -0.47
CA SER A 48 -1.14 -3.36 0.30
C SER A 48 0.10 -2.66 -0.25
N LEU A 49 1.14 -3.42 -0.60
CA LEU A 49 2.36 -2.87 -1.17
C LEU A 49 2.10 -2.24 -2.55
N GLU A 50 1.32 -2.90 -3.41
CA GLU A 50 0.96 -2.34 -4.71
C GLU A 50 0.15 -1.03 -4.56
N LEU A 51 -0.78 -0.98 -3.59
CA LEU A 51 -1.50 0.25 -3.25
C LEU A 51 -0.55 1.38 -2.83
N CYS A 52 0.37 1.10 -1.91
CA CYS A 52 1.32 2.09 -1.41
C CYS A 52 2.28 2.59 -2.49
N LYS A 53 2.73 1.73 -3.41
CA LYS A 53 3.53 2.15 -4.58
C LYS A 53 2.78 3.13 -5.46
N VAL A 54 1.50 2.85 -5.77
CA VAL A 54 0.67 3.77 -6.56
C VAL A 54 0.43 5.09 -5.81
N TYR A 55 0.23 5.06 -4.49
CA TYR A 55 0.15 6.28 -3.69
C TYR A 55 1.43 7.13 -3.76
N MET A 56 2.60 6.50 -3.68
CA MET A 56 3.88 7.21 -3.84
C MET A 56 4.03 7.78 -5.27
N GLU A 57 3.57 7.07 -6.29
CA GLU A 57 3.58 7.50 -7.69
C GLU A 57 2.67 8.74 -7.89
N ILE A 58 1.42 8.70 -7.39
CA ILE A 58 0.48 9.84 -7.45
C ILE A 58 1.06 11.06 -6.73
N SER A 59 1.63 10.85 -5.54
CA SER A 59 2.25 11.94 -4.77
C SER A 59 3.40 12.58 -5.55
N SER A 60 4.24 11.75 -6.18
CA SER A 60 5.37 12.23 -6.99
C SER A 60 4.91 13.00 -8.23
N SER A 61 3.82 12.58 -8.89
CA SER A 61 3.32 13.24 -10.09
C SER A 61 2.52 14.52 -9.83
N SER A 62 1.85 14.62 -8.68
CA SER A 62 0.96 15.75 -8.36
C SER A 62 1.59 16.79 -7.42
N GLY A 63 2.72 16.46 -6.77
CA GLY A 63 3.29 17.26 -5.67
C GLY A 63 2.47 17.23 -4.37
N SER A 64 1.30 16.59 -4.37
CA SER A 64 0.47 16.39 -3.18
C SER A 64 1.11 15.37 -2.24
N ARG A 65 1.02 15.61 -0.93
CA ARG A 65 1.43 14.66 0.12
C ARG A 65 0.27 13.83 0.67
N ARG A 66 -0.96 14.05 0.20
CA ARG A 66 -2.17 13.40 0.72
C ARG A 66 -2.06 11.87 0.64
N GLU A 67 -1.60 11.37 -0.50
CA GLU A 67 -1.48 9.94 -0.76
C GLU A 67 -0.38 9.29 0.08
N LEU A 68 0.70 10.02 0.39
CA LEU A 68 1.73 9.55 1.32
C LEU A 68 1.19 9.39 2.74
N PHE A 69 0.39 10.33 3.23
CA PHE A 69 -0.25 10.19 4.55
C PHE A 69 -1.24 9.01 4.58
N ALA A 70 -1.99 8.79 3.50
CA ALA A 70 -2.86 7.62 3.38
C ALA A 70 -2.05 6.30 3.41
N ALA A 71 -0.94 6.24 2.68
CA ALA A 71 -0.02 5.09 2.70
C ALA A 71 0.57 4.86 4.10
N GLU A 72 1.05 5.92 4.76
CA GLU A 72 1.65 5.83 6.09
C GLU A 72 0.64 5.30 7.12
N MET A 73 -0.58 5.85 7.12
CA MET A 73 -1.66 5.42 8.01
C MET A 73 -2.03 3.95 7.79
N HIS A 74 -2.18 3.54 6.51
CA HIS A 74 -2.46 2.16 6.14
C HIS A 74 -1.39 1.21 6.68
N LEU A 75 -0.12 1.47 6.38
CA LEU A 75 1.00 0.61 6.76
C LEU A 75 1.18 0.54 8.28
N LYS A 76 1.07 1.66 9.01
CA LYS A 76 1.10 1.68 10.48
C LYS A 76 0.01 0.78 11.08
N ASN A 77 -1.21 0.85 10.55
CA ASN A 77 -2.34 0.04 11.02
C ASN A 77 -2.16 -1.45 10.71
N VAL A 78 -1.61 -1.78 9.55
CA VAL A 78 -1.31 -3.16 9.16
C VAL A 78 -0.21 -3.75 10.05
N LEU A 79 0.92 -3.08 10.19
CA LEU A 79 2.06 -3.56 10.99
C LEU A 79 1.68 -3.72 12.47
N LYS A 80 0.81 -2.84 13.00
CA LYS A 80 0.27 -2.97 14.36
C LYS A 80 -0.53 -4.27 14.55
N GLN A 81 -1.33 -4.67 13.56
CA GLN A 81 -2.15 -5.89 13.63
C GLN A 81 -1.37 -7.16 13.27
N ALA A 82 -0.42 -7.04 12.34
CA ALA A 82 0.36 -8.15 11.78
C ALA A 82 1.55 -8.58 12.66
N LYS A 83 1.62 -8.17 13.93
CA LYS A 83 2.77 -8.46 14.81
C LYS A 83 3.09 -9.96 14.93
N GLY A 84 2.07 -10.82 14.82
CA GLY A 84 2.22 -12.28 14.83
C GLY A 84 2.92 -12.87 13.60
N PHE A 85 3.18 -12.06 12.57
CA PHE A 85 3.86 -12.44 11.33
C PHE A 85 5.22 -11.75 11.17
N SER A 86 5.83 -11.26 12.25
CA SER A 86 7.10 -10.52 12.21
C SER A 86 8.28 -11.34 11.63
N ASP A 87 8.17 -12.66 11.61
CA ASP A 87 9.11 -13.59 10.97
C ASP A 87 8.98 -13.62 9.44
N MET A 88 7.83 -13.22 8.88
CA MET A 88 7.55 -13.28 7.46
C MET A 88 8.27 -12.19 6.65
N GLU A 89 8.68 -12.55 5.44
CA GLU A 89 9.24 -11.60 4.46
C GLU A 89 8.24 -10.48 4.15
N GLU A 90 6.98 -10.84 3.99
CA GLU A 90 5.91 -9.89 3.68
C GLU A 90 5.71 -8.84 4.78
N PHE A 91 6.00 -9.16 6.04
CA PHE A 91 5.99 -8.17 7.13
C PHE A 91 7.17 -7.20 7.01
N ARG A 92 8.37 -7.71 6.68
CA ARG A 92 9.57 -6.88 6.46
C ARG A 92 9.39 -5.95 5.26
N ASP A 93 8.78 -6.42 4.19
CA ASP A 93 8.48 -5.60 3.00
C ASP A 93 7.52 -4.45 3.33
N LEU A 94 6.48 -4.71 4.13
CA LEU A 94 5.56 -3.67 4.60
C LEU A 94 6.27 -2.64 5.49
N GLN A 95 7.19 -3.09 6.33
CA GLN A 95 8.01 -2.20 7.17
C GLN A 95 8.95 -1.34 6.33
N ALA A 96 9.65 -1.93 5.36
CA ALA A 96 10.52 -1.20 4.43
C ALA A 96 9.73 -0.16 3.61
N CYS A 97 8.53 -0.53 3.14
CA CYS A 97 7.65 0.39 2.43
C CYS A 97 7.19 1.56 3.35
N LEU A 98 6.91 1.30 4.63
CA LEU A 98 6.57 2.36 5.58
C LEU A 98 7.74 3.33 5.78
N ASP A 99 8.96 2.80 5.87
CA ASP A 99 10.14 3.62 6.06
C ASP A 99 10.43 4.47 4.81
N GLU A 100 10.24 3.93 3.60
CA GLU A 100 10.29 4.69 2.35
C GLU A 100 9.25 5.83 2.31
N VAL A 101 8.00 5.54 2.67
CA VAL A 101 6.92 6.55 2.75
C VAL A 101 7.30 7.67 3.73
N LYS A 102 7.87 7.33 4.90
CA LYS A 102 8.33 8.33 5.87
C LYS A 102 9.48 9.17 5.32
N THR A 103 10.46 8.57 4.63
CA THR A 103 11.54 9.32 3.98
C THR A 103 10.98 10.32 2.96
N LYS A 104 10.00 9.92 2.14
CA LYS A 104 9.30 10.81 1.19
C LYS A 104 8.49 11.91 1.89
N LEU A 105 7.91 11.65 3.06
CA LEU A 105 7.23 12.65 3.88
C LEU A 105 8.20 13.63 4.57
N GLN A 106 9.46 13.25 4.77
CA GLN A 106 10.48 14.12 5.35
C GLN A 106 11.20 14.97 4.29
N SER A 107 11.36 14.45 3.08
CA SER A 107 11.88 15.21 1.94
C SER A 107 10.83 16.23 1.49
N GLY A 108 11.11 17.52 1.71
CA GLY A 108 10.21 18.63 1.33
C GLY A 108 9.89 18.65 -0.17
N PRO A 109 8.96 19.52 -0.62
CA PRO A 109 8.67 19.63 -2.04
C PRO A 109 9.97 19.97 -2.79
N VAL A 110 10.30 19.22 -3.84
CA VAL A 110 11.35 19.64 -4.76
C VAL A 110 10.87 20.94 -5.38
N ALA A 111 11.56 22.04 -5.08
CA ALA A 111 11.31 23.31 -5.73
C ALA A 111 11.60 23.15 -7.23
N THR A 112 10.56 23.23 -8.06
CA THR A 112 10.67 23.46 -9.51
C THR A 112 10.93 24.91 -9.80
#